data_AF-A0A5C6X425-F1
#
_entry.id   AF-A0A5C6X425-F1
#
_cell.length_a   1.000
_cell.length_b   1.000
_cell.length_c   1.000
_cell.angle_alpha   90.00
_cell.angle_beta   90.00
_cell.angle_gamma   90.00
#
_symmetry.space_group_name_H-M   'P 1'
#
loop_
_entity.id
_entity.type
_entity.pdbx_description
1 polymer ?
#
loop_
_entity_poly.entity_id
_entity_poly.type
_entity_poly.pdbx_seq_one_letter_code
_entity_poly.pdbx_strand_id
1 'polypeptide(L)'
;MADHDDRNGKGSDTTTGPRVTPLGGNTGVHIASAQADEALDIDFGGFIVSLGTSCMVNLGKYPNPETGKLELDLDAARQVIHILQMLAEKTRGNLEDDESQLLRTLIYDLKLAYVEVKG
;
A
#
# COMPACT_ATOMS: atom_id res chain seq x y z
N MET A 1 -11.58 22.27 -65.51
CA MET A 1 -10.36 21.43 -65.56
C MET A 1 -9.32 22.16 -64.73
N ALA A 2 -8.67 21.46 -63.78
CA ALA A 2 -7.89 21.91 -62.62
C ALA A 2 -8.76 22.28 -61.39
N ASP A 3 -8.99 21.37 -60.43
CA ASP A 3 -8.14 20.81 -59.34
C ASP A 3 -8.52 21.52 -58.01
N HIS A 4 -9.44 20.93 -57.21
CA HIS A 4 -9.13 20.35 -55.89
C HIS A 4 -7.87 20.93 -55.22
N ASP A 5 -8.00 21.66 -54.11
CA ASP A 5 -7.66 21.07 -52.81
C ASP A 5 -7.95 21.99 -51.61
N ASP A 6 -8.19 21.32 -50.50
CA ASP A 6 -8.70 21.78 -49.21
C ASP A 6 -7.83 22.84 -48.50
N ARG A 7 -8.47 23.90 -47.99
CA ARG A 7 -7.92 24.68 -46.85
C ARG A 7 -8.74 24.41 -45.59
N ASN A 8 -8.46 23.27 -44.96
CA ASN A 8 -8.90 22.97 -43.61
C ASN A 8 -7.87 23.52 -42.59
N GLY A 9 -8.09 24.75 -42.14
CA GLY A 9 -7.31 25.41 -41.08
C GLY A 9 -7.72 24.90 -39.70
N LYS A 10 -7.00 23.88 -39.21
CA LYS A 10 -7.11 23.27 -37.88
C LYS A 10 -7.01 24.32 -36.77
N GLY A 11 -8.03 24.35 -35.89
CA GLY A 11 -8.08 25.19 -34.70
C GLY A 11 -6.92 24.87 -33.74
N SER A 12 -6.15 25.91 -33.41
CA SER A 12 -5.16 25.89 -32.33
C SER A 12 -5.82 26.40 -31.04
N ASP A 13 -6.37 25.48 -30.25
CA ASP A 13 -6.78 25.75 -28.88
C ASP A 13 -5.53 25.74 -27.98
N THR A 14 -4.89 26.90 -27.86
CA THR A 14 -3.79 27.12 -26.90
C THR A 14 -4.36 27.68 -25.61
N THR A 15 -5.04 26.83 -24.84
CA THR A 15 -5.33 27.09 -23.43
C THR A 15 -4.07 26.79 -22.61
N THR A 16 -3.19 27.79 -22.49
CA THR A 16 -2.07 27.76 -21.54
C THR A 16 -2.56 28.25 -20.18
N GLY A 17 -3.11 27.33 -19.37
CA GLY A 17 -3.28 27.55 -17.94
C GLY A 17 -1.93 27.47 -17.21
N PRO A 18 -1.75 28.17 -16.07
CA PRO A 18 -0.51 28.10 -15.31
C PRO A 18 -0.28 26.67 -14.81
N ARG A 19 0.88 26.08 -15.16
CA ARG A 19 1.30 24.77 -14.67
C ARG A 19 1.56 24.86 -13.16
N VAL A 20 0.55 24.51 -12.37
CA VAL A 20 0.74 24.26 -10.95
C VAL A 20 1.49 22.93 -10.79
N THR A 21 2.79 22.99 -10.54
CA THR A 21 3.50 21.88 -9.90
C THR A 21 3.21 21.96 -8.40
N PRO A 22 2.44 21.04 -7.80
CA PRO A 22 2.39 20.96 -6.36
C PRO A 22 3.79 20.60 -5.83
N LEU A 23 4.28 21.46 -4.94
CA LEU A 23 5.57 21.33 -4.26
C LEU A 23 5.59 20.10 -3.36
N GLY A 24 6.73 19.41 -3.36
CA GLY A 24 7.06 18.35 -2.41
C GLY A 24 8.45 17.79 -2.68
N GLY A 25 9.46 18.67 -2.72
CA GLY A 25 10.86 18.27 -2.85
C GLY A 25 11.36 17.64 -1.56
N ASN A 26 11.21 16.33 -1.43
CA ASN A 26 12.00 15.52 -0.52
C ASN A 26 12.49 14.26 -1.25
N THR A 27 13.21 14.45 -2.35
CA THR A 27 14.14 13.44 -2.83
C THR A 27 15.19 13.29 -1.72
N GLY A 28 14.94 12.35 -0.81
CA GLY A 28 15.89 11.94 0.20
C GLY A 28 17.21 11.70 -0.50
N VAL A 29 18.23 12.44 -0.07
CA VAL A 29 19.59 12.28 -0.54
C VAL A 29 20.03 10.87 -0.16
N HIS A 30 19.98 9.93 -1.11
CA HIS A 30 20.69 8.67 -0.96
C HIS A 30 22.18 8.98 -1.18
N ILE A 31 22.90 9.19 -0.08
CA ILE A 31 24.36 9.21 -0.10
C ILE A 31 24.79 7.78 -0.41
N ALA A 32 25.27 7.56 -1.62
CA ALA A 32 25.80 6.28 -2.05
C ALA A 32 26.97 5.88 -1.15
N SER A 33 26.79 4.86 -0.31
CA SER A 33 27.89 4.13 0.34
C SER A 33 27.94 2.72 -0.22
N ALA A 34 29.10 2.36 -0.77
CA ALA A 34 29.39 1.10 -1.44
C ALA A 34 29.44 -0.09 -0.46
N GLN A 35 28.26 -0.54 -0.03
CA GLN A 35 27.95 -1.94 0.24
C GLN A 35 26.62 -2.15 -0.46
N ALA A 36 26.56 -3.09 -1.42
CA ALA A 36 25.32 -3.42 -2.10
C ALA A 36 24.35 -3.97 -1.04
N ASP A 37 23.52 -3.06 -0.55
CA ASP A 37 22.27 -3.35 0.14
C ASP A 37 21.55 -4.34 -0.77
N GLU A 38 21.43 -5.61 -0.38
CA GLU A 38 20.29 -6.41 -0.81
C GLU A 38 19.08 -5.68 -0.25
N ALA A 39 18.68 -4.60 -0.93
CA ALA A 39 17.49 -3.86 -0.60
C ALA A 39 16.39 -4.92 -0.55
N LEU A 40 15.81 -5.10 0.62
CA LEU A 40 14.66 -5.96 0.81
C LEU A 40 13.57 -5.38 -0.10
N ASP A 41 13.48 -5.88 -1.33
CA ASP A 41 12.42 -5.58 -2.29
C ASP A 41 11.14 -6.19 -1.73
N ILE A 42 10.53 -5.47 -0.79
CA ILE A 42 9.25 -5.80 -0.19
C ILE A 42 8.20 -5.09 -1.05
N ASP A 43 7.39 -5.88 -1.75
CA ASP A 43 6.21 -5.39 -2.43
C ASP A 43 5.06 -5.12 -1.44
N PHE A 44 3.99 -4.47 -1.90
CA PHE A 44 2.85 -4.14 -1.04
C PHE A 44 2.22 -5.41 -0.44
N GLY A 45 2.07 -6.48 -1.23
CA GLY A 45 1.53 -7.75 -0.76
C GLY A 45 2.34 -8.34 0.40
N GLY A 46 3.67 -8.40 0.26
CA GLY A 46 4.59 -8.86 1.29
C GLY A 46 4.52 -8.01 2.55
N PHE A 47 4.45 -6.69 2.41
CA PHE A 47 4.28 -5.79 3.55
C PHE A 47 2.96 -6.07 4.31
N ILE A 48 1.84 -6.19 3.59
CA ILE A 48 0.53 -6.46 4.19
C ILE A 48 0.49 -7.83 4.89
N VAL A 49 1.09 -8.86 4.29
CA VAL A 49 1.21 -10.20 4.90
C VAL A 49 2.07 -10.16 6.16
N SER A 50 3.15 -9.36 6.17
CA SER A 50 4.00 -9.20 7.36
C SER A 50 3.22 -8.60 8.54
N LEU A 51 2.38 -7.59 8.28
CA LEU A 51 1.49 -7.02 9.27
C LEU A 51 0.46 -8.04 9.77
N GLY A 52 -0.15 -8.81 8.86
CA GLY A 52 -1.07 -9.87 9.24
C GLY A 52 -0.43 -10.93 10.13
N THR A 53 0.80 -11.33 9.83
CA THR A 53 1.57 -12.26 10.66
C THR A 53 1.83 -11.69 12.05
N SER A 54 2.23 -10.41 12.14
CA SER A 54 2.39 -9.72 13.42
C SER A 54 1.09 -9.67 14.23
N CYS A 55 -0.05 -9.44 13.57
CA CYS A 55 -1.36 -9.51 14.23
C CYS A 55 -1.65 -10.91 14.81
N MET A 56 -1.34 -11.97 14.07
CA MET A 56 -1.54 -13.35 14.53
C MET A 56 -0.62 -13.73 15.71
N VAL A 57 0.62 -13.22 15.73
CA VAL A 57 1.52 -13.32 16.89
C VAL A 57 0.88 -12.61 18.09
N ASN A 58 0.41 -11.37 17.92
CA ASN A 58 -0.24 -10.62 19.00
C ASN A 58 -1.55 -11.28 19.48
N LEU A 59 -2.22 -12.05 18.63
CA LEU A 59 -3.39 -12.86 19.02
C LEU A 59 -3.02 -14.16 19.75
N GLY A 60 -1.73 -14.42 20.00
CA GLY A 60 -1.25 -15.66 20.60
C GLY A 60 -1.49 -16.90 19.72
N LYS A 61 -1.74 -16.72 18.41
CA LYS A 61 -1.93 -17.82 17.45
C LYS A 61 -0.58 -18.36 16.95
N TYR A 62 0.45 -17.52 16.93
CA TYR A 62 1.83 -17.87 16.56
C TYR A 62 2.82 -17.45 17.65
N PRO A 63 3.92 -18.19 17.83
CA PRO A 63 4.93 -17.82 18.81
C PRO A 63 5.61 -16.52 18.40
N ASN A 64 5.88 -15.66 19.37
CA ASN A 64 6.71 -14.49 19.19
C ASN A 64 8.11 -14.94 18.74
N PRO A 65 8.64 -14.42 17.60
CA PRO A 65 9.91 -14.87 17.05
C PRO A 65 11.11 -14.53 17.94
N GLU A 66 11.00 -13.51 18.80
CA GLU A 66 12.08 -13.10 19.72
C GLU A 66 12.08 -13.94 21.01
N THR A 67 10.90 -14.19 21.57
CA THR A 67 10.77 -14.86 22.88
C THR A 67 10.48 -16.36 22.76
N GLY A 68 10.00 -16.81 21.60
CA GLY A 68 9.52 -18.17 21.35
C GLY A 68 8.18 -18.50 22.02
N LYS A 69 7.52 -17.52 22.67
CA LYS A 69 6.32 -17.75 23.48
C LYS A 69 5.05 -17.34 22.75
N LEU A 70 3.95 -18.03 23.06
CA LEU A 70 2.61 -17.56 22.71
C LEU A 70 2.19 -16.49 23.72
N GLU A 71 2.06 -15.25 23.24
CA GLU A 71 1.70 -14.10 24.06
C GLU A 71 0.45 -13.45 23.46
N LEU A 72 -0.52 -13.14 24.30
CA LEU A 72 -1.77 -12.51 23.89
C LEU A 72 -1.76 -11.02 24.24
N ASP A 73 -1.78 -10.19 23.21
CA ASP A 73 -1.96 -8.75 23.27
C ASP A 73 -3.09 -8.32 22.31
N LEU A 74 -4.30 -8.26 22.85
CA LEU A 74 -5.49 -7.84 22.10
C LEU A 74 -5.43 -6.37 21.67
N ASP A 75 -4.76 -5.50 22.42
CA ASP A 75 -4.68 -4.09 22.06
C ASP A 75 -3.74 -3.89 20.86
N ALA A 76 -2.59 -4.56 20.86
CA ALA A 76 -1.67 -4.57 19.73
C ALA A 76 -2.28 -5.22 18.48
N ALA A 77 -2.97 -6.36 18.63
CA ALA A 77 -3.68 -7.00 17.52
C ALA A 77 -4.74 -6.06 16.90
N ARG A 78 -5.56 -5.40 17.73
CA ARG A 78 -6.55 -4.42 17.27
C ARG A 78 -5.90 -3.26 16.52
N GLN A 79 -4.77 -2.75 17.01
CA GLN A 79 -4.04 -1.67 16.36
C GLN A 79 -3.59 -2.07 14.95
N VAL A 80 -3.06 -3.28 14.77
CA VAL A 80 -2.65 -3.76 13.44
C VAL A 80 -3.85 -3.87 12.49
N ILE A 81 -4.99 -4.38 12.95
CA ILE A 81 -6.22 -4.42 12.15
C ILE A 81 -6.64 -3.01 11.71
N HIS A 82 -6.59 -2.02 12.61
CA HIS A 82 -6.89 -0.63 12.27
C HIS A 82 -5.91 -0.05 11.25
N ILE A 83 -4.61 -0.37 11.34
CA ILE A 83 -3.62 0.05 10.34
C ILE A 83 -3.97 -0.52 8.97
N LEU A 84 -4.27 -1.81 8.88
CA LEU A 84 -4.66 -2.45 7.61
C LEU A 84 -5.94 -1.82 7.03
N GLN A 85 -6.94 -1.52 7.87
CA GLN A 85 -8.16 -0.83 7.43
C GLN A 85 -7.87 0.58 6.90
N MET A 86 -7.07 1.36 7.61
CA MET A 86 -6.64 2.68 7.17
C MET A 86 -5.89 2.59 5.83
N LEU A 87 -4.99 1.61 5.66
CA LEU A 87 -4.29 1.39 4.39
C LEU A 87 -5.29 1.12 3.27
N ALA A 88 -6.26 0.23 3.46
CA ALA A 88 -7.30 -0.05 2.46
C ALA A 88 -8.07 1.20 2.03
N GLU A 89 -8.33 2.13 2.95
CA GLU A 89 -8.97 3.42 2.63
C GLU A 89 -8.04 4.36 1.88
N LYS A 90 -6.78 4.48 2.32
CA LYS A 90 -5.81 5.43 1.77
C LYS A 90 -5.24 5.01 0.42
N THR A 91 -5.21 3.72 0.13
CA THR A 91 -4.68 3.18 -1.13
C THR A 91 -5.79 2.88 -2.16
N ARG A 92 -7.05 3.17 -1.85
CA ARG A 92 -8.17 2.90 -2.76
C ARG A 92 -7.98 3.58 -4.13
N GLY A 93 -8.04 2.77 -5.19
CA GLY A 93 -7.84 3.22 -6.57
C GLY A 93 -6.38 3.20 -7.02
N ASN A 94 -5.44 2.86 -6.14
CA ASN A 94 -4.01 2.71 -6.44
C ASN A 94 -3.53 1.26 -6.35
N LEU A 95 -4.41 0.31 -6.00
CA LEU A 95 -4.08 -1.11 -5.87
C LEU A 95 -4.48 -1.89 -7.12
N GLU A 96 -3.68 -2.89 -7.45
CA GLU A 96 -4.07 -3.94 -8.38
C GLU A 96 -5.22 -4.79 -7.80
N ASP A 97 -5.94 -5.51 -8.65
CA ASP A 97 -7.09 -6.31 -8.22
C ASP A 97 -6.70 -7.38 -7.18
N ASP A 98 -5.55 -8.03 -7.39
CA ASP A 98 -5.02 -9.05 -6.49
C ASP A 98 -4.60 -8.46 -5.14
N GLU A 99 -3.96 -7.29 -5.13
CA GLU A 99 -3.58 -6.58 -3.89
C GLU A 99 -4.79 -6.13 -3.08
N SER A 100 -5.80 -5.58 -3.76
CA SER A 100 -7.07 -5.19 -3.15
C SER A 100 -7.79 -6.40 -2.55
N GLN A 101 -7.82 -7.52 -3.27
CA GLN A 101 -8.44 -8.76 -2.80
C GLN A 101 -7.68 -9.36 -1.62
N LEU A 102 -6.34 -9.39 -1.67
CA LEU A 102 -5.48 -9.83 -0.59
C LEU A 102 -5.74 -9.03 0.69
N LEU A 103 -5.69 -7.70 0.61
CA LEU A 103 -5.89 -6.82 1.75
C LEU A 103 -7.29 -6.99 2.38
N ARG A 104 -8.33 -7.08 1.54
CA ARG A 104 -9.72 -7.29 2.01
C ARG A 104 -9.89 -8.61 2.73
N THR A 105 -9.37 -9.69 2.14
CA THR A 105 -9.45 -11.03 2.70
C THR A 105 -8.71 -11.10 4.03
N LEU A 106 -7.47 -10.57 4.07
CA LEU A 106 -6.66 -10.55 5.28
C LEU A 106 -7.35 -9.76 6.41
N ILE A 107 -7.91 -8.58 6.14
CA ILE A 107 -8.63 -7.79 7.16
C ILE A 107 -9.82 -8.59 7.71
N TYR A 108 -10.56 -9.29 6.85
CA TYR A 108 -11.70 -10.10 7.27
C TYR A 108 -11.27 -11.24 8.20
N ASP A 109 -10.26 -12.02 7.78
CA ASP A 109 -9.77 -13.18 8.53
C ASP A 109 -9.21 -12.76 9.90
N LEU A 110 -8.43 -11.66 9.95
CA LEU A 110 -7.89 -11.14 11.20
C LEU A 110 -8.98 -10.64 12.16
N LYS A 111 -10.05 -10.03 11.64
CA LYS A 111 -11.20 -9.62 12.46
C LYS A 111 -11.93 -10.82 13.05
N LEU A 112 -12.12 -11.87 12.26
CA LEU A 112 -12.73 -13.10 12.74
C LEU A 112 -11.88 -13.72 13.85
N ALA A 113 -10.58 -13.91 13.60
CA ALA A 113 -9.64 -14.44 14.59
C ALA A 113 -9.61 -13.57 15.87
N TYR A 114 -9.67 -12.25 15.74
CA TYR A 114 -9.73 -11.33 16.88
C TYR A 114 -10.99 -11.55 17.73
N VAL A 115 -12.15 -11.69 17.09
CA VAL A 115 -13.42 -11.95 17.80
C VAL A 115 -13.41 -13.32 18.48
N GLU A 116 -12.88 -14.35 17.81
CA GLU A 116 -12.75 -15.70 18.39
C GLU A 116 -11.87 -15.73 19.64
N VAL A 117 -10.80 -14.93 19.69
CA VAL A 117 -9.90 -14.89 20.85
C VAL A 117 -10.45 -14.01 21.96
N LYS A 118 -11.19 -12.94 21.61
CA LYS A 118 -11.80 -12.02 22.57
C LYS A 118 -13.04 -12.61 23.25
N GLY A 119 -13.78 -13.47 22.55
CA GLY A 119 -15.02 -14.11 23.02
C GLY A 119 -14.75 -15.32 23.90
#